data_AF-A0A6L2PCB5-F1
#
_entry.id   AF-A0A6L2PCB5-F1
#
_cell.length_a   1.000
_cell.length_b   1.000
_cell.length_c   1.000
_cell.angle_alpha   90.00
_cell.angle_beta   90.00
_cell.angle_gamma   90.00
#
_symmetry.space_group_name_H-M   'P 1'
#
loop_
_entity.id
_entity.type
_entity.pdbx_description
1 polymer ?
#
loop_
_entity_poly.entity_id
_entity_poly.type
_entity_poly.pdbx_seq_one_letter_code
_entity_poly.pdbx_strand_id
1 'polypeptide(L)'
;MDGFEHSYAVNLSCPLTLVTVQPHRAPHWVEDGLKEEQSLDILQDPTRIFNSDEPSPLFCPKARKVLKCNGDINAYETDKGLAKASITGMLAFFASGTICPPMLIYPYKIIPREITDRVPDDWDVAHGLVGWMTAEQFYEYTGNLFTSHIGKHNVKFPSNLSVDGHRTHLTYQQRELF
;
A
#
# COMPACT_ATOMS: atom_id res chain seq x y z
N MET A 1 -25.65 18.74 8.06
CA MET A 1 -24.93 18.12 9.19
C MET A 1 -24.60 16.72 8.73
N ASP A 2 -23.49 16.56 8.03
CA ASP A 2 -22.91 15.24 7.73
C ASP A 2 -21.45 15.35 8.14
N GLY A 3 -21.16 14.87 9.35
CA GLY A 3 -19.82 14.78 9.88
C GLY A 3 -19.11 13.63 9.19
N PHE A 4 -18.29 13.93 8.20
CA PHE A 4 -17.24 13.02 7.78
C PHE A 4 -16.14 13.10 8.84
N GLU A 5 -16.08 12.11 9.73
CA GLU A 5 -14.92 11.90 10.59
C GLU A 5 -13.67 11.77 9.70
N HIS A 6 -12.79 12.77 9.81
CA HIS A 6 -11.44 12.65 9.31
C HIS A 6 -10.70 11.79 10.34
N SER A 7 -10.40 10.54 9.99
CA SER A 7 -9.69 9.64 10.89
C SER A 7 -8.21 9.99 10.86
N TYR A 8 -7.80 10.88 11.77
CA TYR A 8 -6.41 11.01 12.16
C TYR A 8 -6.17 9.99 13.26
N ALA A 9 -5.44 8.93 12.95
CA ALA A 9 -4.85 8.09 13.98
C ALA A 9 -3.47 8.67 14.28
N VAL A 10 -3.42 9.51 15.31
CA VAL A 10 -2.18 9.96 15.93
C VAL A 10 -2.19 9.39 17.35
N ASN A 11 -1.44 8.33 17.60
CA ASN A 11 -1.21 7.86 18.96
C ASN A 11 0.13 8.41 19.45
N LEU A 12 0.05 9.33 20.43
CA LEU A 12 1.22 9.96 21.07
C LEU A 12 2.14 8.98 21.81
N SER A 13 1.76 7.69 21.93
CA SER A 13 2.61 6.63 22.48
C SER A 13 3.31 5.76 21.42
N CYS A 14 2.98 5.92 20.13
CA CYS A 14 3.59 5.20 19.03
C CYS A 14 4.37 6.15 18.10
N PRO A 15 5.54 5.76 17.57
CA PRO A 15 6.40 6.69 16.83
C PRO A 15 5.90 7.04 15.40
N LEU A 16 4.85 6.39 14.90
CA LEU A 16 4.40 6.47 13.50
C LEU A 16 3.03 7.16 13.38
N THR A 17 2.93 8.23 12.60
CA THR A 17 1.65 8.87 12.30
C THR A 17 1.08 8.33 10.97
N LEU A 18 -0.13 7.77 11.01
CA LEU A 18 -0.86 7.37 9.81
C LEU A 18 -1.77 8.51 9.35
N VAL A 19 -1.58 8.95 8.11
CA VAL A 19 -2.40 9.97 7.47
C VAL A 19 -3.19 9.32 6.34
N THR A 20 -4.50 9.21 6.48
CA THR A 20 -5.34 8.68 5.40
C THR A 20 -5.73 9.82 4.46
N VAL A 21 -5.22 9.83 3.24
CA VAL A 21 -5.45 10.91 2.28
C VAL A 21 -6.65 10.60 1.40
N GLN A 22 -7.71 11.42 1.47
CA GLN A 22 -8.78 11.39 0.49
C GLN A 22 -8.46 12.29 -0.73
N PRO A 23 -8.80 11.87 -1.96
CA PRO A 23 -8.21 12.37 -3.20
C PRO A 23 -8.53 13.83 -3.58
N HIS A 24 -9.38 14.54 -2.83
CA HIS A 24 -9.98 15.79 -3.30
C HIS A 24 -9.65 17.06 -2.48
N ARG A 25 -8.89 16.98 -1.38
CA ARG A 25 -8.57 18.16 -0.54
C ARG A 25 -7.21 18.17 0.20
N ALA A 26 -6.27 17.28 -0.16
CA ALA A 26 -5.08 16.91 0.63
C ALA A 26 -4.23 18.01 1.35
N PRO A 27 -3.87 19.18 0.76
CA PRO A 27 -2.72 19.92 1.30
C PRO A 27 -2.97 20.59 2.66
N HIS A 28 -4.10 21.28 2.81
CA HIS A 28 -4.31 22.17 3.96
C HIS A 28 -4.53 21.39 5.27
N TRP A 29 -5.32 20.30 5.23
CA TRP A 29 -5.67 19.57 6.44
C TRP A 29 -4.52 18.69 6.97
N VAL A 30 -3.61 18.24 6.09
CA VAL A 30 -2.37 17.55 6.53
C VAL A 30 -1.46 18.54 7.26
N GLU A 31 -1.27 19.74 6.70
CA GLU A 31 -0.49 20.79 7.36
C GLU A 31 -1.10 21.23 8.69
N ASP A 32 -2.43 21.36 8.75
CA ASP A 32 -3.14 21.78 9.95
C ASP A 32 -3.07 20.70 11.05
N GLY A 33 -3.25 19.42 10.70
CA GLY A 33 -3.03 18.31 11.64
C GLY A 33 -1.58 18.26 12.15
N LEU A 34 -0.59 18.47 11.29
CA LEU A 34 0.81 18.53 11.71
C LEU A 34 1.14 19.76 12.57
N LYS A 35 0.43 20.89 12.41
CA LYS A 35 0.54 22.07 13.29
C LYS A 35 0.01 21.77 14.68
N GLU A 36 -1.17 21.14 14.76
CA GLU A 36 -1.79 20.74 16.03
C GLU A 36 -0.88 19.81 16.82
N GLU A 37 -0.23 18.87 16.13
CA GLU A 37 0.71 17.90 16.71
C GLU A 37 2.16 18.42 16.84
N GLN A 38 2.40 19.72 16.63
CA GLN A 38 3.73 20.35 16.71
C GLN A 38 4.82 19.65 15.87
N SER A 39 4.43 19.01 14.77
CA SER A 39 5.25 18.10 13.95
C SER A 39 5.44 18.58 12.50
N LEU A 40 5.28 19.89 12.27
CA LEU A 40 5.48 20.51 10.96
C LEU A 40 6.89 20.30 10.37
N ASP A 41 7.88 20.00 11.20
CA ASP A 41 9.25 19.74 10.77
C ASP A 41 9.35 18.46 9.90
N ILE A 42 8.36 17.56 9.96
CA ILE A 42 8.24 16.40 9.05
C ILE A 42 8.25 16.86 7.58
N LEU A 43 7.56 17.96 7.26
CA LEU A 43 7.45 18.44 5.87
C LEU A 43 8.77 18.96 5.30
N GLN A 44 9.78 19.18 6.15
CA GLN A 44 11.11 19.63 5.76
C GLN A 44 12.10 18.45 5.58
N ASP A 45 11.72 17.24 5.96
CA ASP A 45 12.56 16.06 5.91
C ASP A 45 11.90 14.94 5.07
N PRO A 46 12.33 14.78 3.80
CA PRO A 46 11.72 13.81 2.90
C PRO A 46 11.95 12.35 3.31
N THR A 47 12.84 12.08 4.29
CA THR A 47 13.06 10.73 4.82
C THR A 47 11.97 10.29 5.80
N ARG A 48 11.11 11.23 6.24
CA ARG A 48 10.02 11.01 7.21
C ARG A 48 8.63 11.03 6.57
N ILE A 49 8.56 11.11 5.24
CA ILE A 49 7.31 11.17 4.47
C ILE A 49 7.24 9.93 3.59
N PHE A 50 6.19 9.16 3.76
CA PHE A 50 5.95 7.93 3.01
C PHE A 50 4.58 7.98 2.35
N ASN A 51 4.48 7.36 1.18
CA ASN A 51 3.22 7.03 0.55
C ASN A 51 3.18 5.53 0.28
N SER A 52 2.08 4.89 0.63
CA SER A 52 1.90 3.46 0.44
C SER A 52 0.57 3.14 -0.23
N ASP A 53 0.60 2.15 -1.11
CA ASP A 53 -0.57 1.71 -1.90
C ASP A 53 -0.40 0.23 -2.32
N GLU A 54 -1.50 -0.40 -2.71
CA GLU A 54 -1.61 -1.83 -3.02
C GLU A 54 -1.96 -2.13 -4.49
N PRO A 55 -1.05 -1.88 -5.46
CA PRO A 55 -1.33 -2.19 -6.86
C PRO A 55 -1.39 -3.70 -7.13
N SER A 56 -2.24 -4.08 -8.08
CA SER A 56 -2.38 -5.45 -8.58
C SER A 56 -2.17 -5.49 -10.11
N PRO A 57 -0.92 -5.43 -10.59
CA PRO A 57 -0.63 -5.43 -12.02
C PRO A 57 -1.01 -6.77 -12.68
N LEU A 58 -1.60 -6.69 -13.88
CA LEU A 58 -1.93 -7.86 -14.69
C LEU A 58 -0.68 -8.41 -15.39
N PHE A 59 -0.48 -9.72 -15.34
CA PHE A 59 0.60 -10.40 -16.09
C PHE A 59 0.29 -10.52 -17.58
N CYS A 60 -0.99 -10.58 -17.91
CA CYS A 60 -1.49 -10.56 -19.28
C CYS A 60 -2.31 -9.28 -19.45
N PRO A 61 -1.67 -8.14 -19.76
CA PRO A 61 -2.39 -6.90 -19.97
C PRO A 61 -3.32 -7.04 -21.18
N LYS A 62 -4.55 -6.55 -21.04
CA LYS A 62 -5.54 -6.62 -22.12
C LYS A 62 -5.08 -5.84 -23.35
N ALA A 63 -5.21 -6.46 -24.50
CA ALA A 63 -5.03 -5.84 -25.80
C ALA A 63 -6.11 -4.76 -25.98
N ARG A 64 -5.67 -3.51 -26.19
CA ARG A 64 -6.60 -2.38 -26.43
C ARG A 64 -7.29 -2.44 -27.79
N LYS A 65 -6.77 -3.26 -28.70
CA LYS A 65 -7.28 -3.45 -30.06
C LYS A 65 -7.13 -4.91 -30.46
N VAL A 66 -8.13 -5.44 -31.14
CA VAL A 66 -8.13 -6.78 -31.71
C VAL A 66 -7.99 -6.67 -33.23
N LEU A 67 -7.12 -7.48 -33.82
CA LEU A 67 -7.06 -7.64 -35.28
C LEU A 67 -8.20 -8.57 -35.70
N LYS A 68 -9.03 -8.12 -36.64
CA LYS A 68 -10.10 -8.92 -37.24
C LYS A 68 -9.99 -8.94 -38.76
N CYS A 69 -10.48 -9.99 -39.40
CA CYS A 69 -10.60 -9.99 -40.85
C CYS A 69 -11.68 -9.01 -41.28
N ASN A 70 -11.50 -8.41 -42.45
CA ASN A 70 -12.47 -7.49 -43.00
C ASN A 70 -13.79 -8.24 -43.30
N GLY A 71 -14.91 -7.73 -42.80
CA GLY A 71 -16.23 -8.39 -42.88
C GLY A 71 -16.63 -9.17 -41.62
N ASP A 72 -15.71 -9.43 -40.69
CA ASP A 72 -16.06 -10.09 -39.43
C ASP A 72 -16.86 -9.16 -38.52
N ILE A 73 -18.04 -9.62 -38.09
CA ILE A 73 -18.95 -8.88 -37.21
C ILE A 73 -18.42 -8.91 -35.77
N ASN A 74 -17.85 -10.05 -35.36
CA ASN A 74 -17.35 -10.25 -34.00
C ASN A 74 -15.82 -10.19 -33.96
N ALA A 75 -15.27 -9.39 -33.05
CA ALA A 75 -13.84 -9.36 -32.75
C ALA A 75 -13.65 -9.90 -31.33
N TYR A 76 -12.82 -10.93 -31.19
CA TYR A 76 -12.50 -11.53 -29.90
C TYR A 76 -11.01 -11.39 -29.60
N GLU A 77 -10.70 -10.96 -28.39
CA GLU A 77 -9.35 -11.04 -27.84
C GLU A 77 -9.00 -12.50 -27.60
N THR A 78 -7.85 -12.94 -28.10
CA THR A 78 -7.33 -14.29 -27.86
C THR A 78 -6.08 -14.16 -27.01
N ASP A 79 -6.24 -14.41 -25.71
CA ASP A 79 -5.13 -14.44 -24.76
C ASP A 79 -4.56 -15.85 -24.62
N LYS A 80 -3.23 -15.97 -24.63
CA LYS A 80 -2.54 -17.24 -24.35
C LYS A 80 -2.34 -17.50 -22.86
N GLY A 81 -2.53 -16.48 -22.01
CA GLY A 81 -2.37 -16.56 -20.57
C GLY A 81 -3.69 -16.38 -19.82
N LEU A 82 -3.62 -16.47 -18.49
CA LEU A 82 -4.74 -16.16 -17.62
C LEU A 82 -4.96 -14.63 -17.64
N ALA A 83 -5.92 -14.16 -18.45
CA ALA A 83 -6.18 -12.72 -18.70
C ALA A 83 -6.44 -11.86 -17.44
N LYS A 84 -6.72 -12.49 -16.29
CA LYS A 84 -6.93 -11.81 -15.00
C LYS A 84 -5.87 -12.16 -13.95
N ALA A 85 -4.83 -12.90 -14.33
CA ALA A 85 -3.75 -13.22 -13.40
C ALA A 85 -2.98 -11.95 -13.04
N SER A 86 -2.85 -11.75 -11.73
CA SER A 86 -2.15 -10.64 -11.09
C SER A 86 -1.61 -11.13 -9.75
N ILE A 87 -0.61 -10.43 -9.24
CA ILE A 87 -0.19 -10.50 -7.84
C ILE A 87 -0.36 -9.10 -7.29
N THR A 88 -0.98 -9.00 -6.12
CA THR A 88 -1.09 -7.71 -5.42
C THR A 88 0.18 -7.50 -4.62
N GLY A 89 0.74 -6.29 -4.68
CA GLY A 89 1.92 -5.92 -3.89
C GLY A 89 1.59 -4.73 -3.00
N MET A 90 1.91 -4.81 -1.71
CA MET A 90 1.94 -3.64 -0.84
C MET A 90 3.30 -2.97 -0.97
N LEU A 91 3.31 -1.70 -1.37
CA LEU A 91 4.52 -0.94 -1.67
C LEU A 91 4.50 0.38 -0.90
N ALA A 92 5.59 0.69 -0.19
CA ALA A 92 5.78 2.00 0.43
C ALA A 92 7.00 2.72 -0.17
N PHE A 93 6.78 3.97 -0.56
CA PHE A 93 7.78 4.85 -1.16
C PHE A 93 8.04 6.05 -0.25
N PHE A 94 9.31 6.41 -0.10
CA PHE A 94 9.74 7.58 0.66
C PHE A 94 9.79 8.77 -0.27
N ALA A 95 9.52 9.97 0.24
CA ALA A 95 9.74 11.20 -0.52
C ALA A 95 11.23 11.44 -0.85
N SER A 96 12.15 10.79 -0.13
CA SER A 96 13.59 10.76 -0.45
C SER A 96 13.94 9.92 -1.69
N GLY A 97 12.98 9.15 -2.24
CA GLY A 97 13.18 8.25 -3.37
C GLY A 97 13.60 6.83 -2.99
N THR A 98 13.70 6.51 -1.70
CA THR A 98 13.92 5.14 -1.22
C THR A 98 12.62 4.35 -1.15
N ILE A 99 12.73 3.03 -1.19
CA ILE A 99 11.59 2.11 -1.23
C ILE A 99 11.72 1.15 -0.05
N CYS A 100 10.63 0.96 0.70
CA CYS A 100 10.54 -0.11 1.69
C CYS A 100 10.39 -1.44 0.95
N PRO A 101 11.05 -2.53 1.38
CA PRO A 101 10.77 -3.85 0.84
C PRO A 101 9.26 -4.13 0.84
N PRO A 102 8.70 -4.61 -0.27
CA PRO A 102 7.26 -4.82 -0.40
C PRO A 102 6.80 -6.12 0.27
N MET A 103 5.48 -6.24 0.42
CA MET A 103 4.82 -7.52 0.68
C MET A 103 4.10 -7.98 -0.60
N LEU A 104 4.37 -9.20 -1.06
CA LEU A 104 3.67 -9.82 -2.19
C LEU A 104 2.53 -10.71 -1.71
N ILE A 105 1.33 -10.48 -2.24
CA ILE A 105 0.11 -11.20 -1.87
C ILE A 105 -0.31 -12.13 -3.00
N TYR A 106 -0.05 -13.41 -2.78
CA TYR A 106 -0.28 -14.48 -3.74
C TYR A 106 -1.72 -15.02 -3.65
N PRO A 107 -2.45 -15.20 -4.78
CA PRO A 107 -3.80 -15.76 -4.79
C PRO A 107 -3.82 -17.28 -4.58
N TYR A 108 -3.15 -17.75 -3.53
CA TYR A 108 -2.96 -19.16 -3.20
C TYR A 108 -3.49 -19.47 -1.80
N LYS A 109 -3.92 -20.73 -1.58
CA LYS A 109 -4.20 -21.24 -0.23
C LYS A 109 -2.91 -21.58 0.52
N ILE A 110 -1.94 -22.14 -0.20
CA ILE A 110 -0.58 -22.44 0.25
C ILE A 110 0.33 -22.03 -0.90
N ILE A 111 1.35 -21.23 -0.60
CA ILE A 111 2.27 -20.73 -1.62
C ILE A 111 3.22 -21.88 -2.00
N PRO A 112 3.36 -22.22 -3.29
CA PRO A 112 4.36 -23.18 -3.74
C PRO A 112 5.77 -22.75 -3.33
N ARG A 113 6.59 -23.72 -2.91
CA ARG A 113 7.95 -23.46 -2.42
C ARG A 113 8.84 -22.82 -3.47
N GLU A 114 8.64 -23.18 -4.73
CA GLU A 114 9.39 -22.62 -5.87
C GLU A 114 9.15 -21.12 -6.05
N ILE A 115 8.05 -20.58 -5.51
CA ILE A 115 7.79 -19.14 -5.48
C ILE A 115 8.54 -18.53 -4.30
N THR A 116 8.34 -19.06 -3.09
CA THR A 116 8.96 -18.51 -1.87
C THR A 116 10.49 -18.52 -1.95
N ASP A 117 11.08 -19.57 -2.52
CA ASP A 117 12.54 -19.68 -2.70
C ASP A 117 13.12 -18.66 -3.71
N ARG A 118 12.27 -17.93 -4.45
CA ARG A 118 12.67 -16.91 -5.44
C ARG A 118 12.35 -15.48 -5.01
N VAL A 119 11.54 -15.30 -3.97
CA VAL A 119 11.27 -13.97 -3.42
C VAL A 119 12.52 -13.54 -2.64
N PRO A 120 12.97 -12.27 -2.76
CA PRO A 120 14.08 -11.77 -1.96
C PRO A 120 13.85 -11.94 -0.46
N ASP A 121 14.90 -12.28 0.29
CA ASP A 121 14.82 -12.56 1.74
C ASP A 121 14.34 -11.37 2.58
N ASP A 122 14.47 -10.15 2.06
CA ASP A 122 14.04 -8.93 2.72
C ASP A 122 12.59 -8.53 2.39
N TRP A 123 11.90 -9.27 1.53
CA TRP A 123 10.50 -9.02 1.16
C TRP A 123 9.56 -9.91 1.96
N ASP A 124 8.37 -9.41 2.25
CA ASP A 124 7.32 -10.22 2.85
C ASP A 124 6.50 -10.96 1.80
N VAL A 125 5.98 -12.11 2.19
CA VAL A 125 5.08 -12.91 1.36
C VAL A 125 3.83 -13.27 2.14
N ALA A 126 2.69 -12.85 1.61
CA ALA A 126 1.37 -13.18 2.12
C ALA A 126 0.56 -13.95 1.07
N HIS A 127 -0.55 -14.54 1.51
CA HIS A 127 -1.44 -15.30 0.63
C HIS A 127 -2.91 -15.08 0.97
N GLY A 128 -3.80 -15.32 0.01
CA GLY A 128 -5.24 -15.25 0.21
C GLY A 128 -6.00 -15.84 -0.97
N LEU A 129 -7.24 -16.32 -0.75
CA LEU A 129 -8.02 -17.02 -1.78
C LEU A 129 -8.29 -16.17 -3.04
N VAL A 130 -8.37 -14.85 -2.88
CA VAL A 130 -8.71 -13.91 -3.97
C VAL A 130 -7.55 -12.99 -4.35
N GLY A 131 -6.41 -13.06 -3.64
CA GLY A 131 -5.25 -12.20 -3.88
C GLY A 131 -5.44 -10.72 -3.52
N TRP A 132 -6.54 -10.35 -2.85
CA TRP A 132 -6.74 -9.00 -2.31
C TRP A 132 -6.13 -8.90 -0.91
N MET A 133 -5.68 -7.69 -0.57
CA MET A 133 -5.14 -7.41 0.76
C MET A 133 -6.22 -7.43 1.83
N THR A 134 -5.90 -8.04 2.97
CA THR A 134 -6.72 -8.00 4.18
C THR A 134 -6.17 -6.97 5.17
N ALA A 135 -7.00 -6.56 6.13
CA ALA A 135 -6.53 -5.68 7.20
C ALA A 135 -5.43 -6.31 8.07
N GLU A 136 -5.48 -7.63 8.27
CA GLU A 136 -4.45 -8.37 8.98
C GLU A 136 -3.11 -8.32 8.25
N GLN A 137 -3.10 -8.52 6.93
CA GLN A 137 -1.89 -8.40 6.12
C GLN A 137 -1.33 -6.96 6.14
N PHE A 138 -2.19 -5.95 6.16
CA PHE A 138 -1.78 -4.55 6.32
C PHE A 138 -1.14 -4.28 7.69
N TYR A 139 -1.77 -4.79 8.75
CA TYR A 139 -1.23 -4.70 10.11
C TYR A 139 0.13 -5.39 10.24
N GLU A 140 0.28 -6.60 9.70
CA GLU A 140 1.55 -7.33 9.71
C GLU A 140 2.64 -6.60 8.91
N TYR A 141 2.32 -6.10 7.71
CA TYR A 141 3.27 -5.34 6.89
C TYR A 141 3.76 -4.07 7.63
N THR A 142 2.81 -3.28 8.15
CA THR A 142 3.11 -2.00 8.80
C THR A 142 3.84 -2.20 10.13
N GLY A 143 3.39 -3.16 10.95
CA GLY A 143 3.92 -3.42 12.28
C GLY A 143 5.27 -4.15 12.27
N ASN A 144 5.51 -5.01 11.28
CA ASN A 144 6.75 -5.78 11.20
C ASN A 144 7.72 -5.17 10.20
N LEU A 145 7.46 -5.37 8.89
CA LEU A 145 8.45 -5.08 7.85
C LEU A 145 8.74 -3.59 7.75
N PHE A 146 7.69 -2.77 7.67
CA PHE A 146 7.82 -1.32 7.55
C PHE A 146 8.47 -0.69 8.79
N THR A 147 7.97 -1.00 9.99
CA THR A 147 8.54 -0.51 11.25
C THR A 147 9.98 -0.97 11.45
N SER A 148 10.31 -2.21 11.09
CA SER A 148 11.69 -2.71 11.13
C SER A 148 12.59 -1.99 10.13
N HIS A 149 12.09 -1.70 8.93
CA HIS A 149 12.84 -1.02 7.88
C HIS A 149 13.19 0.41 8.29
N ILE A 150 12.21 1.22 8.72
CA ILE A 150 12.47 2.60 9.16
C ILE A 150 13.38 2.65 10.40
N GLY A 151 13.29 1.66 11.30
CA GLY A 151 14.18 1.53 12.46
C GLY A 151 15.63 1.26 12.04
N LYS A 152 15.86 0.33 11.10
CA LYS A 152 17.20 0.07 10.53
C LYS A 152 17.80 1.30 9.83
N HIS A 153 16.95 2.12 9.22
CA HIS A 153 17.36 3.35 8.53
C HIS A 153 17.46 4.58 9.45
N ASN A 154 17.25 4.42 10.76
CA ASN A 154 17.28 5.51 11.75
C ASN A 154 16.38 6.71 11.36
N VAL A 155 15.21 6.41 10.80
CA VAL A 155 14.21 7.44 10.48
C VAL A 155 13.83 8.18 11.77
N LYS A 156 13.83 9.52 11.71
CA LYS A 156 13.42 10.35 12.83
C LYS A 156 11.90 10.31 13.00
N PHE A 157 11.46 10.17 14.24
CA PHE A 157 10.05 10.24 14.61
C PHE A 157 9.66 11.61 15.18
N PRO A 158 8.38 12.03 15.07
CA PRO A 158 7.28 11.34 14.36
C PRO A 158 7.48 11.30 12.83
N SER A 159 6.83 10.40 12.12
CA SER A 159 6.93 10.30 10.66
C SER A 159 5.57 10.03 10.03
N ASN A 160 5.34 10.49 8.80
CA ASN A 160 4.04 10.47 8.14
C ASN A 160 3.97 9.36 7.09
N LEU A 161 3.14 8.34 7.35
CA LEU A 161 2.75 7.34 6.37
C LEU A 161 1.39 7.71 5.76
N SER A 162 1.36 8.01 4.47
CA SER A 162 0.13 8.28 3.72
C SER A 162 -0.41 7.02 3.05
N VAL A 163 -1.69 6.74 3.26
CA VAL A 163 -2.44 5.63 2.63
C VAL A 163 -3.82 6.09 2.17
N ASP A 164 -4.47 5.30 1.32
CA ASP A 164 -5.86 5.57 0.95
C ASP A 164 -6.83 5.27 2.13
N GLY A 165 -8.06 5.78 2.04
CA GLY A 165 -9.10 5.58 3.04
C GLY A 165 -9.82 4.23 2.96
N HIS A 166 -9.23 3.18 2.37
CA HIS A 166 -9.86 1.88 2.30
C HIS A 166 -9.99 1.23 3.69
N ARG A 167 -11.07 0.50 3.91
CA ARG A 167 -11.42 -0.10 5.22
C ARG A 167 -10.35 -1.04 5.79
N THR A 168 -9.47 -1.58 4.95
CA THR A 168 -8.35 -2.42 5.40
C THR A 168 -7.31 -1.64 6.19
N HIS A 169 -7.21 -0.33 5.96
CA HIS A 169 -6.26 0.56 6.62
C HIS A 169 -6.83 1.21 7.89
N LEU A 170 -8.15 1.08 8.12
CA LEU A 170 -8.90 1.82 9.13
C LEU A 170 -9.43 0.92 10.26
N THR A 171 -8.66 -0.10 10.65
CA THR A 171 -9.06 -0.99 11.75
C THR A 171 -8.64 -0.43 13.11
N TYR A 172 -9.30 -0.89 14.18
CA TYR A 172 -8.94 -0.51 15.54
C TYR A 172 -7.51 -0.93 15.88
N GLN A 173 -7.12 -2.14 15.50
CA GLN A 173 -5.76 -2.65 15.68
C GLN A 173 -4.75 -1.76 14.96
N GLN A 174 -5.08 -1.30 13.75
CA GLN A 174 -4.22 -0.39 13.01
C GLN A 174 -4.03 0.95 13.73
N ARG A 175 -5.09 1.47 14.36
CA ARG A 175 -5.02 2.68 15.16
C ARG A 175 -4.17 2.51 16.42
N GLU A 176 -4.15 1.33 17.04
CA GLU A 176 -3.28 1.11 18.20
C GLU A 176 -1.79 1.02 17.81
N LEU A 177 -1.51 0.67 16.55
CA LEU A 177 -0.15 0.64 16.00
C LEU A 177 0.41 2.03 15.64
N PHE A 178 -0.44 3.05 15.50
CA PHE A 178 -0.08 4.38 15.00
C PHE A 178 -0.52 5.51 15.92
#